data_AF-A0A497FTX1-F1
#
_entry.id   AF-A0A497FTX1-F1
#
_cell.length_a   1.000
_cell.length_b   1.000
_cell.length_c   1.000
_cell.angle_alpha   90.00
_cell.angle_beta   90.00
_cell.angle_gamma   90.00
#
_symmetry.space_group_name_H-M   'P 1'
#
loop_
_entity.id
_entity.type
_entity.pdbx_description
1 polymer ?
#
loop_
_entity_poly.entity_id
_entity_poly.type
_entity_poly.pdbx_seq_one_letter_code
_entity_poly.pdbx_strand_id
1 'polypeptide(L)'
;MRAINPIIAALFLIAAAVIVGVAYIGWSQTWFASTSRTVDLQVTGEIVRTSSSAQLNLQIKNVGTVKLNITKIVIEVSDDTASYTAGGSFSSASISASSGTVTLDFSSNPISLDPGSIVSGYVNADSANAWKSGAKYIITIEFKDVDRGTTLTKTVTIQA
;
A
#
# COMPACT_ATOMS: atom_id res chain seq x y z
N MET A 1 -36.43 -54.66 1.61
CA MET A 1 -35.71 -53.41 1.98
C MET A 1 -35.45 -53.48 3.47
N ARG A 2 -34.19 -53.64 3.92
CA ARG A 2 -33.86 -53.65 5.35
C ARG A 2 -33.96 -52.21 5.86
N ALA A 3 -34.95 -51.93 6.70
CA ALA A 3 -35.06 -50.64 7.38
C ALA A 3 -33.84 -50.46 8.29
N ILE A 4 -33.14 -49.34 8.16
CA ILE A 4 -32.08 -48.95 9.10
C ILE A 4 -32.73 -48.83 10.49
N ASN A 5 -32.07 -49.40 11.50
CA ASN A 5 -32.57 -49.34 12.86
C ASN A 5 -32.62 -47.86 13.27
N PRO A 6 -33.79 -47.31 13.68
CA PRO A 6 -33.96 -45.87 13.91
C PRO A 6 -32.97 -45.30 14.94
N ILE A 7 -32.51 -46.14 15.87
CA ILE A 7 -31.45 -45.81 16.84
C ILE A 7 -30.10 -45.54 16.15
N ILE A 8 -29.74 -46.35 15.15
CA ILE A 8 -28.48 -46.21 14.40
C ILE A 8 -28.53 -44.95 13.53
N ALA A 9 -29.69 -44.64 12.95
CA ALA A 9 -29.88 -43.41 12.18
C ALA A 9 -29.74 -42.15 13.05
N ALA A 10 -30.31 -42.16 14.27
CA ALA A 10 -30.20 -41.05 15.21
C ALA A 10 -28.74 -40.80 15.64
N LEU A 11 -27.99 -41.85 15.95
CA LEU A 11 -26.55 -41.75 16.27
C LEU A 11 -25.74 -41.15 15.11
N PHE A 12 -26.03 -41.56 13.87
CA PHE A 12 -25.40 -41.00 12.68
C PHE A 12 -25.71 -39.52 12.50
N LEU A 13 -26.96 -39.11 12.71
CA LEU A 13 -27.38 -37.71 12.60
C LEU A 13 -26.69 -36.83 13.64
N ILE A 14 -26.55 -37.29 14.88
CA ILE A 14 -25.85 -36.55 15.93
C ILE A 14 -24.36 -36.40 15.57
N ALA A 15 -23.71 -37.48 15.14
CA ALA A 15 -22.31 -37.44 14.74
C ALA A 15 -22.08 -36.49 13.55
N ALA A 16 -22.94 -36.56 12.53
CA ALA A 16 -22.89 -35.66 11.38
C ALA A 16 -23.10 -34.19 11.78
N ALA A 17 -24.06 -33.91 12.68
CA ALA A 17 -24.32 -32.57 13.18
C ALA A 17 -23.10 -31.99 13.93
N VAL A 18 -22.41 -32.80 14.74
CA VAL A 18 -21.19 -32.37 15.44
C VAL A 18 -20.07 -32.06 14.45
N ILE A 19 -19.86 -32.92 13.45
CA ILE A 19 -18.81 -32.71 12.43
C ILE A 19 -19.07 -31.43 11.64
N VAL A 20 -20.31 -31.21 11.18
CA VAL A 20 -20.70 -30.00 10.45
C VAL A 20 -20.59 -28.77 11.35
N GLY A 21 -20.97 -28.89 12.63
CA GLY A 21 -20.84 -27.80 13.61
C GLY A 21 -19.40 -27.35 13.81
N VAL A 22 -18.46 -28.29 13.99
CA VAL A 22 -17.03 -27.98 14.13
C VAL A 22 -16.46 -27.36 12.84
N ALA A 23 -16.84 -27.89 11.67
CA ALA A 23 -16.41 -27.33 10.39
C ALA A 23 -16.91 -25.89 10.19
N TYR A 24 -18.16 -25.62 10.56
CA TYR A 24 -18.75 -24.29 10.48
C TYR A 24 -18.06 -23.29 11.42
N ILE A 25 -17.74 -23.70 12.66
CA ILE A 25 -17.01 -22.85 13.61
C ILE A 25 -15.60 -22.53 13.08
N GLY A 26 -14.87 -23.52 12.57
CA GLY A 26 -13.54 -23.29 11.99
C GLY A 26 -13.57 -22.36 10.77
N TRP A 27 -14.58 -22.53 9.90
CA TRP A 27 -14.78 -21.66 8.74
C TRP A 27 -15.14 -20.22 9.13
N SER A 28 -16.11 -20.04 10.05
CA SER A 28 -16.54 -18.71 10.49
C SER A 28 -15.43 -17.94 11.19
N GLN A 29 -14.62 -18.59 12.04
CA GLN A 29 -13.45 -17.96 12.67
C GLN A 29 -12.45 -17.44 11.63
N THR A 30 -12.20 -18.22 10.59
CA THR A 30 -11.30 -17.82 9.48
C THR A 30 -11.86 -16.63 8.70
N TRP A 31 -13.18 -16.60 8.47
CA TRP A 31 -13.85 -15.52 7.77
C TRP A 31 -13.82 -14.20 8.56
N PHE A 32 -14.06 -14.24 9.87
CA PHE A 32 -13.97 -13.05 10.72
C PHE A 32 -12.55 -12.52 10.86
N ALA A 33 -11.55 -13.41 10.98
CA ALA A 33 -10.13 -13.00 11.01
C ALA A 33 -9.67 -12.37 9.69
N SER A 34 -10.25 -12.80 8.56
CA SER A 34 -10.00 -12.18 7.25
C SER A 34 -10.66 -10.80 7.12
N THR A 35 -11.84 -10.63 7.70
CA THR A 35 -12.66 -9.40 7.60
C THR A 35 -12.12 -8.25 8.47
N SER A 36 -11.39 -8.53 9.55
CA SER A 36 -10.80 -7.48 10.42
C SER A 36 -9.55 -6.82 9.84
N ARG A 37 -9.03 -7.33 8.72
CA ARG A 37 -7.82 -6.79 8.07
C ARG A 37 -8.18 -5.59 7.21
N THR A 38 -7.54 -4.46 7.47
CA THR A 38 -7.62 -3.27 6.63
C THR A 38 -6.26 -2.96 6.03
N VAL A 39 -6.26 -2.59 4.75
CA VAL A 39 -5.05 -2.25 3.99
C VAL A 39 -5.23 -0.86 3.44
N ASP A 40 -4.56 0.12 4.04
CA ASP A 40 -4.65 1.51 3.58
C ASP A 40 -3.40 2.31 3.97
N LEU A 41 -3.11 3.33 3.17
CA LEU A 41 -2.04 4.29 3.35
C LEU A 41 -2.62 5.70 3.44
N GLN A 42 -2.11 6.47 4.38
CA GLN A 42 -2.26 7.91 4.42
C GLN A 42 -0.99 8.54 3.85
N VAL A 43 -1.15 9.41 2.85
CA VAL A 43 -0.05 10.14 2.22
C VAL A 43 -0.27 11.62 2.47
N THR A 44 0.76 12.28 2.95
CA THR A 44 0.81 13.73 3.12
C THR A 44 2.08 14.22 2.46
N GLY A 45 2.02 15.36 1.78
CA GLY A 45 3.22 15.94 1.22
C GLY A 45 3.13 17.43 1.10
N GLU A 46 4.31 18.01 0.98
CA GLU A 46 4.56 19.44 0.97
C GLU A 46 5.59 19.73 -0.12
N ILE A 47 5.34 20.76 -0.92
CA ILE A 47 6.26 21.22 -1.94
C ILE A 47 6.93 22.48 -1.42
N VAL A 48 8.25 22.42 -1.31
CA VAL A 48 9.11 23.55 -0.90
C VAL A 48 9.87 24.01 -2.13
N ARG A 49 9.75 25.29 -2.48
CA ARG A 49 10.39 25.86 -3.68
C ARG A 49 11.39 26.93 -3.31
N THR A 50 12.51 26.95 -4.03
CA THR A 50 13.45 28.07 -4.05
C THR A 50 13.46 28.73 -5.44
N SER A 51 14.33 29.73 -5.66
CA SER A 51 14.48 30.34 -6.98
C SER A 51 15.10 29.42 -8.02
N SER A 52 15.85 28.40 -7.60
CA SER A 52 16.63 27.51 -8.47
C SER A 52 16.25 26.04 -8.39
N SER A 53 15.60 25.60 -7.31
CA SER A 53 15.23 24.19 -7.10
C SER A 53 13.83 24.06 -6.52
N ALA A 54 13.28 22.86 -6.60
CA ALA A 54 12.04 22.50 -5.94
C ALA A 54 12.20 21.15 -5.23
N GLN A 55 11.60 21.00 -4.06
CA GLN A 55 11.66 19.77 -3.28
C GLN A 55 10.25 19.36 -2.87
N LEU A 56 9.90 18.12 -3.18
CA LEU A 56 8.69 17.48 -2.70
C LEU A 56 9.02 16.60 -1.50
N ASN A 57 8.51 16.98 -0.33
CA ASN A 57 8.56 16.18 0.89
C ASN A 57 7.33 15.29 0.97
N LEU A 58 7.51 13.99 1.17
CA LEU A 58 6.41 13.05 1.36
C LEU A 58 6.53 12.32 2.68
N GLN A 59 5.40 12.23 3.36
CA GLN A 59 5.20 11.42 4.54
C GLN A 59 4.12 10.38 4.23
N ILE A 60 4.47 9.11 4.44
CA ILE A 60 3.58 7.99 4.17
C ILE A 60 3.39 7.25 5.49
N LYS A 61 2.13 7.10 5.90
CA LYS A 61 1.74 6.40 7.12
C LYS A 61 0.92 5.17 6.77
N ASN A 62 1.26 4.04 7.37
CA ASN A 62 0.41 2.86 7.35
C ASN A 62 -0.72 3.05 8.37
N VAL A 63 -1.94 3.24 7.87
CA VAL A 63 -3.16 3.39 8.69
C VAL A 63 -4.00 2.10 8.71
N GLY A 64 -3.55 1.08 7.97
CA GLY A 64 -4.13 -0.26 8.02
C GLY A 64 -3.66 -1.07 9.22
N THR A 65 -4.09 -2.33 9.26
CA THR A 65 -3.78 -3.28 10.33
C THR A 65 -2.73 -4.33 9.93
N VAL A 66 -2.18 -4.24 8.71
CA VAL A 66 -1.23 -5.23 8.16
C VAL A 66 0.09 -4.57 7.76
N LYS A 67 1.16 -5.37 7.70
CA LYS A 67 2.47 -4.90 7.24
C LYS A 67 2.47 -4.68 5.73
N LEU A 68 3.02 -3.55 5.29
CA LEU A 68 3.06 -3.14 3.89
C LEU A 68 4.49 -2.94 3.41
N ASN A 69 4.75 -3.24 2.14
CA ASN A 69 6.00 -2.90 1.47
C ASN A 69 5.72 -1.94 0.32
N ILE A 70 6.26 -0.73 0.35
CA ILE A 70 6.19 0.20 -0.78
C ILE A 70 7.18 -0.24 -1.84
N THR A 71 6.70 -0.43 -3.07
CA THR A 71 7.48 -0.93 -4.20
C THR A 71 7.76 0.14 -5.22
N LYS A 72 6.87 1.12 -5.39
CA LYS A 72 7.01 2.18 -6.39
C LYS A 72 6.29 3.45 -5.97
N ILE A 73 6.87 4.60 -6.29
CA ILE A 73 6.22 5.90 -6.19
C ILE A 73 6.36 6.59 -7.55
N VAL A 74 5.25 7.05 -8.12
CA VAL A 74 5.21 7.81 -9.37
C VAL A 74 4.67 9.20 -9.05
N ILE A 75 5.41 10.23 -9.42
CA ILE A 75 5.11 11.63 -9.14
C ILE A 75 4.97 12.36 -10.48
N GLU A 76 3.89 13.09 -10.65
CA GLU A 76 3.72 13.99 -11.79
C GLU A 76 4.62 15.23 -11.64
N VAL A 77 5.23 15.64 -12.75
CA VAL A 77 6.11 16.80 -12.83
C VAL A 77 5.76 17.65 -14.04
N SER A 78 6.04 18.95 -13.96
CA SER A 78 5.81 19.90 -15.04
C SER A 78 7.03 20.14 -15.94
N ASP A 79 8.20 19.61 -15.56
CA ASP A 79 9.47 19.81 -16.27
C ASP A 79 10.20 18.48 -16.45
N ASP A 80 10.24 18.00 -17.69
CA ASP A 80 10.83 16.69 -18.03
C ASP A 80 12.34 16.73 -18.18
N THR A 81 12.93 17.93 -18.14
CA THR A 81 14.36 18.13 -18.36
C THR A 81 15.16 18.23 -17.06
N ALA A 82 14.47 18.35 -15.92
CA ALA A 82 15.09 18.43 -14.60
C ALA A 82 15.77 17.10 -14.20
N SER A 83 16.86 17.20 -13.45
CA SER A 83 17.45 16.09 -12.72
C SER A 83 16.75 15.92 -11.37
N TYR A 84 16.53 14.66 -10.99
CA TYR A 84 15.82 14.30 -9.77
C TYR A 84 16.70 13.46 -8.86
N THR A 85 16.70 13.82 -7.58
CA THR A 85 17.41 13.09 -6.53
C THR A 85 16.45 12.79 -5.39
N ALA A 86 16.62 11.64 -4.73
CA ALA A 86 15.80 11.23 -3.61
C ALA A 86 16.63 11.14 -2.33
N GLY A 87 16.00 11.43 -1.19
CA GLY A 87 16.66 11.31 0.10
C GLY A 87 15.71 10.97 1.24
N GLY A 88 16.26 10.93 2.45
CA GLY A 88 15.59 10.32 3.59
C GLY A 88 15.36 8.84 3.34
N SER A 89 14.16 8.34 3.64
CA SER A 89 13.82 6.93 3.44
C SER A 89 13.71 6.52 1.97
N PHE A 90 13.77 7.50 1.04
CA PHE A 90 13.73 7.24 -0.39
C PHE A 90 15.13 7.14 -1.03
N SER A 91 16.21 7.26 -0.23
CA SER A 91 17.59 7.29 -0.76
C SER A 91 18.03 6.01 -1.47
N SER A 92 17.37 4.88 -1.20
CA SER A 92 17.66 3.61 -1.87
C SER A 92 16.85 3.39 -3.16
N ALA A 93 16.02 4.35 -3.57
CA ALA A 93 15.23 4.21 -4.79
C ALA A 93 16.12 4.33 -6.02
N SER A 94 15.85 3.51 -7.05
CA SER A 94 16.28 3.83 -8.40
C SER A 94 15.31 4.84 -9.01
N ILE A 95 15.83 5.98 -9.46
CA ILE A 95 15.04 7.08 -10.00
C ILE A 95 15.07 7.03 -11.53
N SER A 96 13.91 7.16 -12.15
CA SER A 96 13.78 7.38 -13.59
C SER A 96 12.76 8.49 -13.85
N ALA A 97 13.04 9.35 -14.83
CA ALA A 97 12.14 10.43 -15.24
C ALA A 97 11.75 10.21 -16.71
N SER A 98 10.47 10.32 -17.01
CA SER A 98 9.91 10.16 -18.35
C SER A 98 8.61 10.95 -18.49
N SER A 99 8.53 11.80 -19.50
CA SER A 99 7.32 12.45 -20.03
C SER A 99 6.26 12.79 -18.98
N GLY A 100 6.51 13.80 -18.16
CA GLY A 100 5.61 14.35 -17.15
C GLY A 100 5.62 13.58 -15.83
N THR A 101 6.49 12.59 -15.67
CA THR A 101 6.55 11.78 -14.44
C THR A 101 7.96 11.45 -13.98
N VAL A 102 8.11 11.34 -12.67
CA VAL A 102 9.29 10.81 -11.99
C VAL A 102 8.88 9.56 -11.23
N THR A 103 9.57 8.46 -11.48
CA THR A 103 9.36 7.18 -10.82
C THR A 103 10.51 6.91 -9.87
N LEU A 104 10.17 6.62 -8.61
CA LEU A 104 11.04 6.01 -7.62
C LEU A 104 10.68 4.53 -7.54
N ASP A 105 11.62 3.68 -7.91
CA ASP A 105 11.46 2.23 -7.86
C ASP A 105 12.24 1.65 -6.67
N PHE A 106 11.52 0.91 -5.83
CA PHE A 106 11.98 0.24 -4.62
C PHE A 106 11.88 -1.29 -4.75
N SER A 107 11.64 -1.84 -5.94
CA SER A 107 11.46 -3.28 -6.18
C SER A 107 12.60 -4.14 -5.63
N SER A 108 13.84 -3.63 -5.68
CA SER A 108 15.02 -4.32 -5.15
C SER A 108 15.21 -4.16 -3.63
N ASN A 109 14.74 -3.05 -3.06
CA ASN A 109 14.80 -2.78 -1.62
C ASN A 109 13.52 -2.07 -1.15
N PRO A 110 12.42 -2.81 -0.94
CA PRO A 110 11.13 -2.22 -0.60
C PRO A 110 11.16 -1.54 0.76
N ILE A 111 10.46 -0.42 0.89
CA ILE A 111 10.29 0.25 2.19
C ILE A 111 9.23 -0.49 2.98
N SER A 112 9.63 -1.09 4.10
CA SER A 112 8.71 -1.82 4.96
C SER A 112 8.04 -0.91 5.99
N LEU A 113 6.73 -1.03 6.12
CA LEU A 113 5.88 -0.24 7.00
C LEU A 113 5.00 -1.15 7.87
N ASP A 114 5.31 -1.20 9.15
CA ASP A 114 4.44 -1.85 10.14
C ASP A 114 3.18 -1.01 10.40
N PRO A 115 2.06 -1.61 10.86
CA PRO A 115 0.85 -0.89 11.19
C PRO A 115 1.11 0.30 12.13
N GLY A 116 0.58 1.48 11.79
CA GLY A 116 0.77 2.72 12.54
C GLY A 116 2.10 3.45 12.29
N SER A 117 3.07 2.81 11.63
CA SER A 117 4.38 3.40 11.35
C SER A 117 4.32 4.48 10.28
N ILE A 118 5.26 5.42 10.37
CA ILE A 118 5.39 6.54 9.44
C ILE A 118 6.78 6.50 8.84
N VAL A 119 6.85 6.70 7.53
CA VAL A 119 8.10 6.88 6.80
C VAL A 119 8.08 8.24 6.10
N SER A 120 9.24 8.87 5.98
CA SER A 120 9.36 10.16 5.30
C SER A 120 10.59 10.17 4.40
N GLY A 121 10.44 10.82 3.25
CA GLY A 121 11.49 11.00 2.27
C GLY A 121 11.17 12.21 1.40
N TYR A 122 12.12 12.59 0.57
CA TYR A 122 11.95 13.73 -0.31
C TYR A 122 12.48 13.43 -1.70
N VAL A 123 11.97 14.17 -2.66
CA VAL A 123 12.44 14.22 -4.04
C VAL A 123 12.81 15.66 -4.35
N ASN A 124 14.08 15.89 -4.66
CA ASN A 124 14.59 17.19 -5.04
C ASN A 124 14.79 17.24 -6.55
N ALA A 125 14.26 18.29 -7.17
CA ALA A 125 14.45 18.65 -8.56
C ALA A 125 15.43 19.83 -8.65
N ASP A 126 16.39 19.74 -9.55
CA ASP A 126 17.35 20.82 -9.83
C ASP A 126 16.74 22.01 -10.62
N SER A 127 15.43 21.97 -10.87
CA SER A 127 14.66 23.01 -11.54
C SER A 127 13.46 23.42 -10.68
N ALA A 128 13.32 24.73 -10.45
CA ALA A 128 12.13 25.29 -9.81
C ALA A 128 10.85 25.14 -10.65
N ASN A 129 10.96 24.71 -11.91
CA ASN A 129 9.81 24.51 -12.82
C ASN A 129 9.22 23.10 -12.75
N ALA A 130 9.88 22.15 -12.08
CA ALA A 130 9.36 20.79 -11.89
C ALA A 130 8.03 20.79 -11.12
N TRP A 131 7.92 21.64 -10.09
CA TRP A 131 6.71 21.88 -9.32
C TRP A 131 6.39 23.38 -9.22
N LYS A 132 5.46 23.83 -10.06
CA LYS A 132 5.01 25.23 -10.19
C LYS A 132 3.96 25.54 -9.14
N SER A 133 4.09 26.69 -8.47
CA SER A 133 3.13 27.13 -7.46
C SER A 133 1.71 27.27 -8.04
N GLY A 134 0.71 26.86 -7.26
CA GLY A 134 -0.70 26.84 -7.65
C GLY A 134 -1.09 25.65 -8.54
N ALA A 135 -0.13 24.86 -9.03
CA ALA A 135 -0.43 23.65 -9.79
C ALA A 135 -0.70 22.46 -8.85
N LYS A 136 -1.44 21.49 -9.38
CA LYS A 136 -1.76 20.23 -8.72
C LYS A 136 -0.95 19.11 -9.36
N TYR A 137 -0.41 18.24 -8.53
CA TYR A 137 0.43 17.13 -8.92
C TYR A 137 -0.14 15.84 -8.38
N ILE A 138 -0.25 14.84 -9.24
CA ILE A 138 -0.69 13.51 -8.84
C ILE A 138 0.50 12.69 -8.37
N ILE A 139 0.34 12.04 -7.22
CA ILE A 139 1.30 11.08 -6.66
C ILE A 139 0.61 9.74 -6.53
N THR A 140 1.20 8.73 -7.13
CA THR A 140 0.71 7.36 -7.13
C THR A 140 1.72 6.47 -6.44
N ILE A 141 1.29 5.77 -5.39
CA ILE A 141 2.12 4.88 -4.59
C ILE A 141 1.63 3.46 -4.80
N GLU A 142 2.53 2.60 -5.26
CA GLU A 142 2.32 1.16 -5.38
C GLU A 142 2.93 0.47 -4.15
N PHE A 143 2.16 -0.40 -3.51
CA PHE A 143 2.56 -1.09 -2.30
C PHE A 143 1.95 -2.49 -2.23
N LYS A 144 2.55 -3.37 -1.44
CA LYS A 144 2.20 -4.79 -1.35
C LYS A 144 1.84 -5.18 0.08
N ASP A 145 0.71 -5.87 0.26
CA ASP A 145 0.41 -6.60 1.50
C ASP A 145 1.41 -7.75 1.63
N VAL A 146 2.22 -7.73 2.70
CA VAL A 146 3.30 -8.71 2.90
C VAL A 146 2.75 -10.13 3.09
N ASP A 147 1.59 -10.29 3.74
CA ASP A 147 1.05 -11.61 4.06
C ASP A 147 0.33 -12.23 2.85
N ARG A 148 -0.41 -11.40 2.09
CA ARG A 148 -1.24 -11.88 0.96
C ARG A 148 -0.53 -11.78 -0.39
N GLY A 149 0.57 -11.04 -0.44
CA GLY A 149 1.30 -10.76 -1.68
C GLY A 149 0.52 -9.91 -2.69
N THR A 150 -0.61 -9.33 -2.31
CA THR A 150 -1.44 -8.50 -3.19
C THR A 150 -0.83 -7.11 -3.35
N THR A 151 -0.66 -6.67 -4.59
CA THR A 151 -0.23 -5.30 -4.91
C THR A 151 -1.44 -4.38 -5.01
N LEU A 152 -1.32 -3.20 -4.43
CA LEU A 152 -2.34 -2.16 -4.33
C LEU A 152 -1.73 -0.81 -4.68
N THR A 153 -2.61 0.14 -5.00
CA THR A 153 -2.21 1.48 -5.42
C THR A 153 -3.00 2.53 -4.66
N LYS A 154 -2.32 3.58 -4.20
CA LYS A 154 -2.93 4.77 -3.61
C LYS A 154 -2.54 6.00 -4.43
N THR A 155 -3.52 6.79 -4.84
CA THR A 155 -3.29 8.04 -5.57
C THR A 155 -3.75 9.22 -4.72
N VAL A 156 -2.91 10.24 -4.61
CA VAL A 156 -3.18 11.48 -3.88
C VAL A 156 -2.76 12.67 -4.72
N THR A 157 -3.53 13.75 -4.68
CA THR A 157 -3.20 15.01 -5.32
C THR A 157 -2.60 15.96 -4.29
N ILE A 158 -1.44 16.53 -4.62
CA ILE A 158 -0.75 17.53 -3.81
C ILE A 158 -0.72 18.85 -4.59
N GLN A 159 -0.89 19.98 -3.89
CA GLN A 159 -0.83 21.31 -4.48
C GLN A 159 0.44 22.03 -4.03
N ALA A 160 1.11 22.69 -4.98
CA ALA A 160 2.29 23.53 -4.75
C ALA A 160 1.94 25.00 -4.52
#